data_AF-A0A6A6K5I4-F1
#
_entry.id   AF-A0A6A6K5I4-F1
#
_cell.length_a   1.000
_cell.length_b   1.000
_cell.length_c   1.000
_cell.angle_alpha   90.00
_cell.angle_beta   90.00
_cell.angle_gamma   90.00
#
_symmetry.space_group_name_H-M   'P 1'
#
loop_
_entity.id
_entity.type
_entity.pdbx_description
1 polymer ?
#
loop_
_entity_poly.entity_id
_entity_poly.type
_entity_poly.pdbx_seq_one_letter_code
_entity_poly.pdbx_strand_id
1 'polypeptide(L)'
;MVEQRVAVRALGHLATYASTFPSVASHGEILELSIQLAMSSLEIVYSHFYQYVDRRLSYHCDLLTRGMGGVEMESRKAEEWASQLQCWSLQLINCFAFKPEFIPTICKPEFLVKLPGMWGGLVNENSPAGIGLLRTICHHKLGRGPVASCPGIIEALCNIASSSDDWQYMAIDCLLWLLQDPNTCHKVIDKAVPALIDLAEIKALGDQKKLGDSIVNVLQDCIQSQGTGRNSVSNHTKELIGELLNSKQRMKWEKNMPKEDLHIKQAAALVVKLEGNSLFSSGNISGAASKYSEALSLCPMRSKKERVVLYSNRAQCHLLLQQPSAAISDATHALCLHNPLNRHAKSLWRRAQAYDMLGS
;
A
#
# COMPACT_ATOMS: atom_id res chain seq x y z
N MET A 1 -4.28 -26.61 18.62
CA MET A 1 -3.43 -25.57 18.01
C MET A 1 -2.46 -26.11 16.96
N VAL A 2 -1.57 -27.06 17.28
CA VAL A 2 -0.62 -27.61 16.29
C VAL A 2 -1.34 -28.35 15.17
N GLU A 3 -2.30 -29.20 15.52
CA GLU A 3 -3.09 -29.98 14.56
C GLU A 3 -3.84 -29.09 13.57
N GLN A 4 -4.42 -27.98 14.04
CA GLN A 4 -5.07 -26.97 13.19
C GLN A 4 -4.08 -26.37 12.18
N ARG A 5 -2.85 -26.06 12.61
CA ARG A 5 -1.81 -25.54 11.73
C ARG A 5 -1.43 -26.54 10.64
N VAL A 6 -1.27 -27.82 10.98
CA VAL A 6 -0.99 -28.89 10.00
C VAL A 6 -2.18 -29.08 9.04
N ALA A 7 -3.40 -29.11 9.58
CA ALA A 7 -4.63 -29.25 8.81
C ALA A 7 -4.82 -28.11 7.81
N VAL A 8 -4.72 -26.84 8.24
CA VAL A 8 -4.85 -25.67 7.37
C VAL A 8 -3.80 -25.68 6.26
N ARG A 9 -2.56 -26.09 6.55
CA ARG A 9 -1.52 -26.21 5.53
C ARG A 9 -1.85 -27.29 4.50
N ALA A 10 -2.28 -28.47 4.94
CA ALA A 10 -2.64 -29.57 4.06
C ALA A 10 -3.85 -29.23 3.19
N LEU A 11 -4.92 -28.69 3.81
CA LEU A 11 -6.12 -28.23 3.12
C LEU A 11 -5.82 -27.08 2.16
N GLY A 12 -4.96 -26.13 2.55
CA GLY A 12 -4.46 -25.07 1.69
C GLY A 12 -3.78 -25.62 0.45
N HIS A 13 -2.90 -26.60 0.60
CA HIS A 13 -2.24 -27.24 -0.54
C HIS A 13 -3.25 -27.94 -1.47
N LEU A 14 -4.19 -28.71 -0.93
CA LEU A 14 -5.24 -29.36 -1.72
C LEU A 14 -6.09 -28.30 -2.45
N ALA A 15 -6.52 -27.25 -1.77
CA ALA A 15 -7.35 -26.19 -2.35
C ALA A 15 -6.68 -25.43 -3.50
N THR A 16 -5.35 -25.47 -3.64
CA THR A 16 -4.66 -24.85 -4.79
C THR A 16 -4.89 -25.58 -6.11
N TYR A 17 -5.27 -26.86 -6.09
CA TYR A 17 -5.48 -27.65 -7.30
C TYR A 17 -6.96 -27.68 -7.69
N ALA A 18 -7.24 -27.38 -8.96
CA ALA A 18 -8.61 -27.40 -9.49
C ALA A 18 -9.32 -28.76 -9.34
N SER A 19 -8.56 -29.87 -9.36
CA SER A 19 -9.11 -31.23 -9.23
C SER A 19 -9.56 -31.58 -7.81
N THR A 20 -8.91 -31.03 -6.77
CA THR A 20 -9.18 -31.37 -5.36
C THR A 20 -9.92 -30.27 -4.60
N PHE A 21 -9.94 -29.04 -5.14
CA PHE A 21 -10.70 -27.93 -4.57
C PHE A 21 -12.19 -28.26 -4.29
N PRO A 22 -12.95 -28.93 -5.19
CA PRO A 22 -14.35 -29.25 -4.92
C PRO A 22 -14.56 -30.11 -3.67
N SER A 23 -13.64 -31.04 -3.37
CA SER A 23 -13.68 -31.88 -2.17
C SER A 23 -13.39 -31.09 -0.89
N VAL A 24 -12.56 -30.07 -0.97
CA VAL A 24 -12.34 -29.13 0.14
C VAL A 24 -13.58 -28.25 0.31
N ALA A 25 -14.09 -27.68 -0.78
CA ALA A 25 -15.22 -26.77 -0.77
C ALA A 25 -16.57 -27.43 -0.37
N SER A 26 -16.72 -28.74 -0.57
CA SER A 26 -17.93 -29.47 -0.14
C SER A 26 -18.11 -29.48 1.38
N HIS A 27 -17.05 -29.22 2.14
CA HIS A 27 -17.10 -29.08 3.60
C HIS A 27 -17.28 -27.60 3.94
N GLY A 28 -18.54 -27.15 4.03
CA GLY A 28 -18.89 -25.73 4.17
C GLY A 28 -18.26 -25.01 5.37
N GLU A 29 -17.93 -25.74 6.44
CA GLU A 29 -17.30 -25.20 7.64
C GLU A 29 -15.83 -24.77 7.44
N ILE A 30 -15.13 -25.33 6.43
CA ILE A 30 -13.69 -25.08 6.23
C ILE A 30 -13.42 -23.60 6.02
N LEU A 31 -14.24 -22.92 5.22
CA LEU A 31 -14.07 -21.49 4.94
C LEU A 31 -14.28 -20.66 6.22
N GLU A 32 -15.32 -20.94 6.98
CA GLU A 32 -15.64 -20.19 8.20
C GLU A 32 -14.59 -20.39 9.30
N LEU A 33 -14.14 -21.62 9.50
CA LEU A 33 -13.05 -21.93 10.42
C LEU A 33 -11.74 -21.26 9.99
N SER A 34 -11.45 -21.21 8.68
CA SER A 34 -10.26 -20.54 8.17
C SER A 34 -10.31 -19.03 8.44
N ILE A 35 -11.48 -18.40 8.25
CA ILE A 35 -11.70 -16.97 8.57
C ILE A 35 -11.49 -16.73 10.07
N GLN A 36 -12.07 -17.57 10.93
CA GLN A 36 -11.90 -17.47 12.38
C GLN A 36 -10.44 -17.62 12.81
N LEU A 37 -9.72 -18.60 12.24
CA LEU A 37 -8.30 -18.81 12.52
C LEU A 37 -7.45 -17.62 12.05
N ALA A 38 -7.73 -17.05 10.87
CA ALA A 38 -7.03 -15.86 10.41
C ALA A 38 -7.23 -14.67 11.37
N MET A 39 -8.45 -14.49 11.90
CA MET A 39 -8.77 -13.40 12.83
C MET A 39 -8.21 -13.58 14.25
N SER A 40 -8.09 -14.81 14.73
CA SER A 40 -7.79 -15.11 16.14
C SER A 40 -6.40 -15.71 16.39
N SER A 41 -5.68 -16.11 15.34
CA SER A 41 -4.35 -16.76 15.43
C SER A 41 -3.37 -16.10 16.42
N LEU A 42 -3.25 -14.77 16.41
CA LEU A 42 -2.40 -14.03 17.35
C LEU A 42 -2.90 -14.10 18.80
N GLU A 43 -4.21 -13.92 19.00
CA GLU A 43 -4.84 -13.99 20.33
C GLU A 43 -4.76 -15.39 20.92
N ILE A 44 -4.95 -16.43 20.10
CA ILE A 44 -4.84 -17.83 20.52
C ILE A 44 -3.41 -18.08 21.04
N VAL A 45 -2.38 -17.66 20.29
CA VAL A 45 -0.99 -17.82 20.73
C VAL A 45 -0.68 -17.01 21.98
N TYR A 46 -1.15 -15.76 22.05
CA TYR A 46 -0.94 -14.92 23.23
C TYR A 46 -1.56 -15.54 24.49
N SER A 47 -2.85 -15.87 24.44
CA SER A 47 -3.61 -16.39 25.59
C SER A 47 -3.13 -17.78 26.03
N HIS A 48 -2.81 -18.68 25.11
CA HIS A 48 -2.50 -20.08 25.44
C HIS A 48 -1.01 -20.32 25.67
N PHE A 49 -0.14 -19.42 25.20
CA PHE A 49 1.30 -19.66 25.21
C PHE A 49 2.09 -18.52 25.86
N TYR A 50 1.71 -17.26 25.67
CA TYR A 50 2.45 -16.12 26.23
C TYR A 50 1.99 -15.77 27.65
N GLN A 51 0.68 -15.70 27.88
CA GLN A 51 0.09 -15.22 29.14
C GLN A 51 0.35 -16.16 30.33
N TYR A 52 0.49 -17.46 30.09
CA TYR A 52 0.67 -18.48 31.14
C TYR A 52 1.88 -19.36 30.84
N VAL A 53 3.08 -18.81 30.96
CA VAL A 53 4.35 -19.53 30.74
C VAL A 53 4.41 -20.82 31.58
N ASP A 54 3.94 -20.77 32.83
CA ASP A 54 3.94 -21.91 33.77
C ASP A 54 2.89 -22.98 33.44
N ARG A 55 1.97 -22.72 32.51
CA ARG A 55 0.90 -23.66 32.09
C ARG A 55 1.11 -24.20 30.69
N ARG A 56 2.27 -23.95 30.07
CA ARG A 56 2.61 -24.51 28.77
C ARG A 56 2.71 -26.03 28.87
N LEU A 57 1.91 -26.74 28.08
CA LEU A 57 1.97 -28.20 28.00
C LEU A 57 3.31 -28.61 27.36
N SER A 58 4.07 -29.49 28.03
CA SER A 58 5.41 -29.91 27.61
C SER A 58 5.45 -30.40 26.16
N TYR A 59 4.48 -31.22 25.74
CA TYR A 59 4.43 -31.73 24.38
C TYR A 59 4.26 -30.63 23.32
N HIS A 60 3.57 -29.53 23.63
CA HIS A 60 3.46 -28.39 22.72
C HIS A 60 4.79 -27.67 22.60
N CYS A 61 5.51 -27.47 23.72
CA CYS A 61 6.86 -26.90 23.72
C CYS A 61 7.84 -27.76 22.93
N ASP A 62 7.84 -29.08 23.18
CA ASP A 62 8.74 -30.02 22.50
C ASP A 62 8.50 -30.04 20.99
N LEU A 63 7.24 -29.96 20.55
CA LEU A 63 6.89 -29.91 19.14
C LEU A 63 7.19 -28.54 18.50
N LEU A 64 7.09 -27.46 19.29
CA LEU A 64 7.46 -26.08 18.93
C LEU A 64 8.95 -25.95 18.63
N THR A 65 9.75 -26.40 19.58
CA THR A 65 11.18 -26.15 19.61
C THR A 65 12.01 -27.34 19.12
N ARG A 66 11.36 -28.46 18.80
CA ARG A 66 12.00 -29.74 18.48
C ARG A 66 12.92 -30.22 19.61
N GLY A 67 12.47 -30.03 20.86
CA GLY A 67 13.20 -30.41 22.07
C GLY A 67 14.30 -29.42 22.49
N MET A 68 14.45 -28.28 21.83
CA MET A 68 15.32 -27.20 22.33
C MET A 68 14.56 -26.38 23.38
N GLY A 69 14.86 -26.59 24.66
CA GLY A 69 14.18 -25.87 25.75
C GLY A 69 14.55 -24.39 25.85
N GLY A 70 13.76 -23.64 26.62
CA GLY A 70 14.07 -22.27 27.02
C GLY A 70 12.96 -21.29 26.68
N VAL A 71 12.55 -20.49 27.67
CA VAL A 71 11.37 -19.61 27.60
C VAL A 71 11.42 -18.64 26.42
N GLU A 72 12.59 -18.08 26.12
CA GLU A 72 12.77 -17.13 25.01
C GLU A 72 12.62 -17.82 23.64
N MET A 73 13.22 -19.00 23.46
CA MET A 73 13.10 -19.78 22.23
C MET A 73 11.66 -20.25 22.00
N GLU A 74 11.03 -20.75 23.05
CA GLU A 74 9.62 -21.16 23.02
C GLU A 74 8.71 -19.99 22.61
N SER A 75 8.90 -18.82 23.22
CA SER A 75 8.07 -17.64 22.96
C SER A 75 8.24 -17.14 21.52
N ARG A 76 9.48 -17.06 21.04
CA ARG A 76 9.76 -16.74 19.63
C ARG A 76 9.11 -17.75 18.68
N LYS A 77 9.24 -19.05 18.94
CA LYS A 77 8.62 -20.09 18.11
C LYS A 77 7.10 -20.00 18.10
N ALA A 78 6.49 -19.60 19.20
CA ALA A 78 5.05 -19.40 19.28
C ALA A 78 4.59 -18.21 18.41
N GLU A 79 5.31 -17.09 18.43
CA GLU A 79 5.04 -15.95 17.54
C GLU A 79 5.18 -16.33 16.06
N GLU A 80 6.25 -17.06 15.71
CA GLU A 80 6.44 -17.59 14.34
C GLU A 80 5.26 -18.49 13.93
N TRP A 81 4.72 -19.25 14.87
CA TRP A 81 3.56 -20.11 14.63
C TRP A 81 2.27 -19.34 14.42
N ALA A 82 2.02 -18.30 15.22
CA ALA A 82 0.85 -17.44 15.04
C ALA A 82 0.83 -16.85 13.62
N SER A 83 1.97 -16.32 13.20
CA SER A 83 2.18 -15.76 11.86
C SER A 83 1.94 -16.81 10.76
N GLN A 84 2.51 -18.01 10.90
CA GLN A 84 2.31 -19.07 9.91
C GLN A 84 0.86 -19.52 9.83
N LEU A 85 0.18 -19.67 10.97
CA LEU A 85 -1.22 -20.05 11.02
C LEU A 85 -2.11 -18.98 10.35
N GLN A 86 -1.89 -17.71 10.65
CA GLN A 86 -2.60 -16.60 9.98
C GLN A 86 -2.36 -16.63 8.47
N CYS A 87 -1.10 -16.74 8.06
CA CYS A 87 -0.70 -16.75 6.66
C CYS A 87 -1.32 -17.91 5.88
N TRP A 88 -1.28 -19.14 6.42
CA TRP A 88 -1.84 -20.30 5.73
C TRP A 88 -3.36 -20.28 5.71
N SER A 89 -3.99 -19.72 6.75
CA SER A 89 -5.44 -19.49 6.77
C SER A 89 -5.84 -18.50 5.67
N LEU A 90 -5.12 -17.37 5.56
CA LEU A 90 -5.33 -16.38 4.49
C LEU A 90 -5.12 -16.98 3.10
N GLN A 91 -4.11 -17.82 2.92
CA GLN A 91 -3.87 -18.50 1.64
C GLN A 91 -5.02 -19.45 1.29
N LEU A 92 -5.52 -20.22 2.24
CA LEU A 92 -6.68 -21.10 2.04
C LEU A 92 -7.92 -20.28 1.69
N ILE A 93 -8.21 -19.19 2.42
CA ILE A 93 -9.32 -18.28 2.10
C ILE A 93 -9.15 -17.69 0.69
N ASN A 94 -7.92 -17.35 0.28
CA ASN A 94 -7.62 -16.85 -1.05
C ASN A 94 -7.96 -17.87 -2.16
N CYS A 95 -7.75 -19.17 -1.92
CA CYS A 95 -8.21 -20.23 -2.83
C CYS A 95 -9.73 -20.19 -3.03
N PHE A 96 -10.51 -19.97 -1.97
CA PHE A 96 -11.96 -19.77 -2.07
C PHE A 96 -12.32 -18.45 -2.76
N ALA A 97 -11.58 -17.37 -2.49
CA ALA A 97 -11.85 -16.04 -3.05
C ALA A 97 -11.73 -15.99 -4.59
N PHE A 98 -10.99 -16.90 -5.21
CA PHE A 98 -10.97 -17.03 -6.68
C PHE A 98 -12.30 -17.50 -7.28
N LYS A 99 -13.25 -17.96 -6.46
CA LYS A 99 -14.58 -18.41 -6.90
C LYS A 99 -15.64 -17.38 -6.45
N PRO A 100 -16.36 -16.75 -7.39
CA PRO A 100 -17.31 -15.68 -7.07
C PRO A 100 -18.38 -16.05 -6.04
N GLU A 101 -18.79 -17.31 -5.97
CA GLU A 101 -19.82 -17.82 -5.05
C GLU A 101 -19.43 -17.69 -3.57
N PHE A 102 -18.14 -17.68 -3.22
CA PHE A 102 -17.69 -17.53 -1.83
C PHE A 102 -17.41 -16.08 -1.42
N ILE A 103 -17.37 -15.15 -2.38
CA ILE A 103 -17.09 -13.73 -2.12
C ILE A 103 -18.05 -13.13 -1.08
N PRO A 104 -19.38 -13.36 -1.10
CA PRO A 104 -20.28 -12.83 -0.08
C PRO A 104 -19.95 -13.31 1.33
N THR A 105 -19.56 -14.58 1.49
CA THR A 105 -19.17 -15.16 2.78
C THR A 105 -17.86 -14.58 3.29
N ILE A 106 -16.90 -14.35 2.39
CA ILE A 106 -15.60 -13.76 2.71
C ILE A 106 -15.75 -12.26 3.05
N CYS A 107 -16.65 -11.55 2.37
CA CYS A 107 -16.82 -10.09 2.55
C CYS A 107 -17.65 -9.70 3.78
N LYS A 108 -17.79 -10.58 4.78
CA LYS A 108 -18.40 -10.24 6.07
C LYS A 108 -17.63 -9.08 6.72
N PRO A 109 -18.29 -7.99 7.17
CA PRO A 109 -17.61 -6.79 7.65
C PRO A 109 -16.60 -7.04 8.79
N GLU A 110 -16.90 -7.99 9.69
CA GLU A 110 -16.06 -8.30 10.85
C GLU A 110 -14.66 -8.82 10.44
N PHE A 111 -14.60 -9.54 9.32
CA PHE A 111 -13.36 -10.04 8.76
C PHE A 111 -12.69 -8.99 7.87
N LEU A 112 -13.46 -8.36 6.98
CA LEU A 112 -12.94 -7.46 5.95
C LEU A 112 -12.16 -6.28 6.55
N VAL A 113 -12.67 -5.67 7.63
CA VAL A 113 -12.02 -4.52 8.30
C VAL A 113 -10.67 -4.90 8.94
N LYS A 114 -10.49 -6.16 9.32
CA LYS A 114 -9.23 -6.64 9.92
C LYS A 114 -8.16 -7.00 8.88
N LEU A 115 -8.54 -7.29 7.64
CA LEU A 115 -7.62 -7.76 6.60
C LEU A 115 -6.39 -6.88 6.39
N PRO A 116 -6.46 -5.54 6.33
CA PRO A 116 -5.27 -4.72 6.14
C PRO A 116 -4.24 -4.86 7.27
N GLY A 117 -4.70 -5.21 8.47
CA GLY A 117 -3.85 -5.45 9.64
C GLY A 117 -3.38 -6.90 9.79
N MET A 118 -3.69 -7.80 8.85
CA MET A 118 -3.20 -9.18 8.88
C MET A 118 -1.91 -9.28 8.08
N TRP A 119 -0.80 -9.38 8.79
CA TRP A 119 0.53 -9.46 8.22
C TRP A 119 0.93 -10.93 8.06
N GLY A 120 1.62 -11.27 6.97
CA GLY A 120 2.18 -12.61 6.74
C GLY A 120 3.28 -12.97 7.75
N GLY A 121 3.66 -12.00 8.58
CA GLY A 121 4.68 -12.02 9.62
C GLY A 121 6.11 -12.01 9.08
N LEU A 122 7.06 -11.70 9.96
CA LEU A 122 8.50 -11.59 9.64
C LEU A 122 9.12 -12.90 9.11
N VAL A 123 8.45 -14.04 9.32
CA VAL A 123 8.95 -15.37 8.95
C VAL A 123 8.60 -15.73 7.50
N ASN A 124 7.63 -15.03 6.90
CA ASN A 124 7.18 -15.30 5.55
C ASN A 124 7.16 -14.01 4.72
N GLU A 125 8.37 -13.50 4.47
CA GLU A 125 8.63 -12.25 3.73
C GLU A 125 7.94 -12.19 2.36
N ASN A 126 7.66 -13.35 1.75
CA ASN A 126 7.05 -13.47 0.42
C ASN A 126 5.52 -13.60 0.44
N SER A 127 4.87 -13.57 1.60
CA SER A 127 3.42 -13.67 1.66
C SER A 127 2.76 -12.29 1.48
N PRO A 128 1.87 -12.13 0.48
CA PRO A 128 1.10 -10.91 0.34
C PRO A 128 -0.01 -10.79 1.40
N ALA A 129 -0.16 -11.78 2.29
CA ALA A 129 -1.01 -11.71 3.47
C ALA A 129 -2.43 -11.16 3.20
N GLY A 130 -2.93 -10.29 4.07
CA GLY A 130 -4.26 -9.69 3.94
C GLY A 130 -4.42 -8.84 2.68
N ILE A 131 -3.36 -8.14 2.23
CA ILE A 131 -3.42 -7.31 1.01
C ILE A 131 -3.56 -8.16 -0.26
N GLY A 132 -2.93 -9.33 -0.30
CA GLY A 132 -3.10 -10.30 -1.39
C GLY A 132 -4.53 -10.79 -1.50
N LEU A 133 -5.17 -11.11 -0.36
CA LEU A 133 -6.58 -11.50 -0.34
C LEU A 133 -7.51 -10.33 -0.72
N LEU A 134 -7.25 -9.12 -0.23
CA LEU A 134 -7.99 -7.92 -0.62
C LEU A 134 -7.92 -7.67 -2.14
N ARG A 135 -6.75 -7.90 -2.75
CA ARG A 135 -6.58 -7.83 -4.20
C ARG A 135 -7.47 -8.84 -4.91
N THR A 136 -7.48 -10.10 -4.49
CA THR A 136 -8.38 -11.12 -5.08
C THR A 136 -9.86 -10.72 -4.93
N ILE A 137 -10.26 -10.20 -3.76
CA ILE A 137 -11.62 -9.72 -3.51
C ILE A 137 -11.98 -8.55 -4.46
N CYS A 138 -11.10 -7.55 -4.59
CA CYS A 138 -11.33 -6.38 -5.44
C CYS A 138 -11.32 -6.71 -6.95
N HIS A 139 -10.63 -7.78 -7.35
CA HIS A 139 -10.67 -8.27 -8.72
C HIS A 139 -12.10 -8.67 -9.13
N HIS A 140 -12.89 -9.23 -8.20
CA HIS A 140 -14.28 -9.60 -8.43
C HIS A 140 -15.24 -8.43 -8.18
N LYS A 141 -16.19 -8.21 -9.12
CA LYS A 141 -17.21 -7.16 -9.01
C LYS A 141 -18.04 -7.24 -7.72
N LEU A 142 -18.34 -8.46 -7.25
CA LEU A 142 -19.08 -8.70 -6.01
C LEU A 142 -18.31 -8.24 -4.76
N GLY A 143 -16.96 -8.25 -4.80
CA GLY A 143 -16.12 -7.86 -3.66
C GLY A 143 -15.85 -6.36 -3.57
N ARG A 144 -15.90 -5.63 -4.68
CA ARG A 144 -15.64 -4.19 -4.74
C ARG A 144 -16.60 -3.38 -3.89
N GLY A 145 -17.90 -3.69 -3.94
CA GLY A 145 -18.95 -2.99 -3.19
C GLY A 145 -18.72 -3.01 -1.67
N PRO A 146 -18.54 -4.20 -1.06
CA PRO A 146 -18.18 -4.33 0.35
C PRO A 146 -16.90 -3.58 0.72
N VAL A 147 -15.81 -3.74 -0.05
CA VAL A 147 -14.53 -3.06 0.21
C VAL A 147 -14.67 -1.54 0.16
N ALA A 148 -15.34 -1.00 -0.87
CA ALA A 148 -15.59 0.43 -1.02
C ALA A 148 -16.47 1.03 0.08
N SER A 149 -17.23 0.20 0.78
CA SER A 149 -18.12 0.63 1.87
C SER A 149 -17.42 0.66 3.23
N CYS A 150 -16.13 0.29 3.30
CA CYS A 150 -15.32 0.30 4.52
C CYS A 150 -14.22 1.38 4.43
N PRO A 151 -14.43 2.59 5.00
CA PRO A 151 -13.48 3.70 4.86
C PRO A 151 -12.08 3.42 5.40
N GLY A 152 -11.95 2.59 6.44
CA GLY A 152 -10.66 2.20 7.03
C GLY A 152 -9.85 1.28 6.11
N ILE A 153 -10.51 0.48 5.26
CA ILE A 153 -9.82 -0.33 4.25
C ILE A 153 -9.27 0.57 3.15
N ILE A 154 -10.03 1.55 2.70
CA ILE A 154 -9.58 2.51 1.68
C ILE A 154 -8.37 3.29 2.18
N GLU A 155 -8.40 3.73 3.44
CA GLU A 155 -7.27 4.39 4.09
C GLU A 155 -6.04 3.49 4.19
N ALA A 156 -6.21 2.24 4.63
CA ALA A 156 -5.12 1.27 4.68
C ALA A 156 -4.56 0.98 3.27
N LEU A 157 -5.41 0.86 2.24
CA LEU A 157 -4.97 0.71 0.85
C LEU A 157 -4.17 1.93 0.38
N CYS A 158 -4.57 3.15 0.74
CA CYS A 158 -3.81 4.37 0.40
C CYS A 158 -2.44 4.38 1.10
N ASN A 159 -2.38 3.98 2.36
CA ASN A 159 -1.13 3.88 3.13
C ASN A 159 -0.20 2.81 2.55
N ILE A 160 -0.73 1.63 2.22
CA ILE A 160 0.05 0.53 1.60
C ILE A 160 0.49 0.91 0.18
N ALA A 161 -0.36 1.57 -0.62
CA ALA A 161 0.02 2.06 -1.95
C ALA A 161 1.13 3.12 -1.88
N SER A 162 1.14 3.90 -0.80
CA SER A 162 2.20 4.87 -0.51
C SER A 162 3.39 4.26 0.22
N SER A 163 3.34 2.97 0.58
CA SER A 163 4.46 2.27 1.18
C SER A 163 5.57 2.04 0.13
N SER A 164 6.72 1.58 0.59
CA SER A 164 7.81 1.14 -0.29
C SER A 164 8.06 -0.37 -0.16
N ASP A 165 7.03 -1.11 0.25
CA ASP A 165 7.08 -2.57 0.35
C ASP A 165 6.82 -3.24 -1.02
N ASP A 166 7.03 -4.56 -1.06
CA ASP A 166 6.83 -5.37 -2.27
C ASP A 166 5.36 -5.51 -2.67
N TRP A 167 4.43 -5.14 -1.78
CA TRP A 167 2.98 -5.26 -1.95
C TRP A 167 2.31 -3.96 -2.41
N GLN A 168 3.09 -2.89 -2.53
CA GLN A 168 2.66 -1.58 -3.01
C GLN A 168 1.76 -1.66 -4.26
N TYR A 169 2.15 -2.48 -5.25
CA TYR A 169 1.38 -2.62 -6.49
C TYR A 169 0.00 -3.26 -6.27
N MET A 170 -0.14 -4.15 -5.29
CA MET A 170 -1.40 -4.83 -5.00
C MET A 170 -2.42 -3.84 -4.46
N ALA A 171 -1.99 -2.90 -3.62
CA ALA A 171 -2.85 -1.84 -3.12
C ALA A 171 -3.24 -0.85 -4.22
N ILE A 172 -2.29 -0.50 -5.11
CA ILE A 172 -2.57 0.33 -6.29
C ILE A 172 -3.61 -0.36 -7.19
N ASP A 173 -3.44 -1.65 -7.52
CA ASP A 173 -4.40 -2.43 -8.31
C ASP A 173 -5.81 -2.37 -7.68
N CYS A 174 -5.92 -2.56 -6.37
CA CYS A 174 -7.20 -2.48 -5.65
C CYS A 174 -7.86 -1.10 -5.85
N LEU A 175 -7.12 -0.01 -5.59
CA LEU A 175 -7.63 1.35 -5.72
C LEU A 175 -8.08 1.64 -7.16
N LEU A 176 -7.30 1.21 -8.16
CA LEU A 176 -7.65 1.37 -9.57
C LEU A 176 -8.94 0.62 -9.93
N TRP A 177 -9.10 -0.64 -9.51
CA TRP A 177 -10.33 -1.39 -9.79
C TRP A 177 -11.57 -0.82 -9.10
N LEU A 178 -11.41 -0.26 -7.89
CA LEU A 178 -12.49 0.41 -7.17
C LEU A 178 -12.89 1.74 -7.84
N LEU A 179 -11.93 2.47 -8.42
CA LEU A 179 -12.19 3.70 -9.16
C LEU A 179 -12.83 3.44 -10.54
N GLN A 180 -12.42 2.36 -11.20
CA GLN A 180 -12.97 1.96 -12.51
C GLN A 180 -14.40 1.43 -12.43
N ASP A 181 -14.85 0.93 -11.27
CA ASP A 181 -16.23 0.46 -11.11
C ASP A 181 -17.17 1.63 -10.78
N PRO A 182 -18.17 1.93 -11.64
CA PRO A 182 -19.09 3.05 -11.44
C PRO A 182 -19.85 2.99 -10.11
N ASN A 183 -20.08 1.79 -9.58
CA ASN A 183 -20.83 1.60 -8.33
C ASN A 183 -20.01 1.94 -7.08
N THR A 184 -18.69 1.99 -7.19
CA THR A 184 -17.78 2.22 -6.05
C THR A 184 -16.97 3.49 -6.16
N CYS A 185 -16.72 3.97 -7.39
CA CYS A 185 -15.90 5.15 -7.67
C CYS A 185 -16.23 6.34 -6.75
N HIS A 186 -17.50 6.73 -6.68
CA HIS A 186 -17.95 7.87 -5.87
C HIS A 186 -17.69 7.73 -4.36
N LYS A 187 -17.52 6.52 -3.84
CA LYS A 187 -17.23 6.27 -2.41
C LYS A 187 -15.75 6.38 -2.09
N VAL A 188 -14.89 6.12 -3.07
CA VAL A 188 -13.44 5.97 -2.86
C VAL A 188 -12.64 7.14 -3.42
N ILE A 189 -13.19 7.88 -4.38
CA ILE A 189 -12.44 8.84 -5.20
C ILE A 189 -11.74 9.93 -4.38
N ASP A 190 -12.44 10.58 -3.45
CA ASP A 190 -11.84 11.68 -2.69
C ASP A 190 -10.67 11.23 -1.78
N LYS A 191 -10.69 9.96 -1.32
CA LYS A 191 -9.59 9.38 -0.53
C LYS A 191 -8.47 8.79 -1.40
N ALA A 192 -8.82 8.11 -2.49
CA ALA A 192 -7.86 7.37 -3.31
C ALA A 192 -7.03 8.27 -4.22
N VAL A 193 -7.63 9.36 -4.74
CA VAL A 193 -6.98 10.22 -5.74
C VAL A 193 -5.70 10.88 -5.21
N PRO A 194 -5.66 11.51 -4.01
CA PRO A 194 -4.43 12.12 -3.50
C PRO A 194 -3.26 11.12 -3.45
N ALA A 195 -3.50 9.92 -2.91
CA ALA A 195 -2.47 8.88 -2.83
C ALA A 195 -1.99 8.41 -4.21
N LEU A 196 -2.90 8.24 -5.17
CA LEU A 196 -2.55 7.79 -6.52
C LEU A 196 -1.80 8.84 -7.34
N ILE A 197 -2.08 10.12 -7.14
CA ILE A 197 -1.38 11.22 -7.84
C ILE A 197 0.11 11.22 -7.51
N ASP A 198 0.45 11.04 -6.23
CA ASP A 198 1.84 10.96 -5.76
C ASP A 198 2.62 9.81 -6.44
N LEU A 199 1.90 8.79 -6.90
CA LEU A 199 2.42 7.56 -7.52
C LEU A 199 2.40 7.58 -9.06
N ALA A 200 1.82 8.62 -9.68
CA ALA A 200 1.60 8.69 -11.13
C ALA A 200 2.91 8.78 -11.97
N GLU A 201 4.05 9.04 -11.32
CA GLU A 201 5.37 9.10 -11.95
C GLU A 201 6.16 7.78 -11.89
N ILE A 202 5.60 6.73 -11.27
CA ILE A 202 6.19 5.39 -11.24
C ILE A 202 6.27 4.84 -12.67
N LYS A 203 7.48 4.48 -13.11
CA LYS A 203 7.71 3.88 -14.43
C LYS A 203 7.47 2.37 -14.44
N ALA A 204 8.00 1.68 -13.43
CA ALA A 204 7.88 0.24 -13.27
C ALA A 204 7.99 -0.12 -11.79
N LEU A 205 7.18 -1.08 -11.35
CA LEU A 205 7.15 -1.61 -9.99
C LEU A 205 7.09 -3.14 -10.11
N GLY A 206 8.19 -3.83 -9.79
CA GLY A 206 8.37 -5.24 -10.11
C GLY A 206 8.22 -5.50 -11.62
N ASP A 207 7.38 -6.46 -11.99
CA ASP A 207 7.07 -6.81 -13.38
C ASP A 207 6.06 -5.85 -14.06
N GLN A 208 5.37 -5.01 -13.28
CA GLN A 208 4.39 -4.07 -13.83
C GLN A 208 5.10 -2.89 -14.51
N LYS A 209 5.00 -2.82 -15.84
CA LYS A 209 5.48 -1.69 -16.65
C LYS A 209 4.37 -0.68 -16.84
N LYS A 210 4.72 0.62 -16.85
CA LYS A 210 3.82 1.75 -17.14
C LYS A 210 2.70 1.96 -16.09
N LEU A 211 2.91 1.54 -14.84
CA LEU A 211 1.93 1.70 -13.77
C LEU A 211 1.45 3.15 -13.62
N GLY A 212 2.37 4.11 -13.64
CA GLY A 212 2.02 5.54 -13.57
C GLY A 212 1.15 6.03 -14.73
N ASP A 213 1.27 5.45 -15.93
CA ASP A 213 0.38 5.79 -17.04
C ASP A 213 -1.01 5.17 -16.86
N SER A 214 -1.10 3.94 -16.34
CA SER A 214 -2.37 3.32 -15.96
C SER A 214 -3.12 4.14 -14.91
N ILE A 215 -2.42 4.63 -13.89
CA ILE A 215 -3.00 5.52 -12.86
C ILE A 215 -3.61 6.76 -13.53
N VAL A 216 -2.82 7.46 -14.36
CA VAL A 216 -3.29 8.69 -15.01
C VAL A 216 -4.51 8.46 -15.89
N ASN A 217 -4.54 7.36 -16.66
CA ASN A 217 -5.69 7.03 -17.50
C ASN A 217 -6.95 6.81 -16.66
N VAL A 218 -6.87 6.03 -15.58
CA VAL A 218 -8.03 5.78 -14.69
C VAL A 218 -8.52 7.07 -14.04
N LEU A 219 -7.61 7.92 -13.56
CA LEU A 219 -7.96 9.21 -12.96
C LEU A 219 -8.64 10.16 -13.97
N GLN A 220 -8.17 10.16 -15.22
CA GLN A 220 -8.78 10.93 -16.30
C GLN A 220 -10.20 10.43 -16.61
N ASP A 221 -10.39 9.11 -16.71
CA ASP A 221 -11.69 8.49 -16.99
C ASP A 221 -12.71 8.75 -15.87
N CYS A 222 -12.25 8.84 -14.62
CA CYS A 222 -13.10 9.18 -13.47
C CYS A 222 -13.75 10.58 -13.61
N ILE A 223 -13.06 11.55 -14.21
CA ILE A 223 -13.64 12.88 -14.46
C ILE A 223 -14.58 12.86 -15.66
N GLN A 224 -14.19 12.17 -16.75
CA GLN A 224 -14.96 12.17 -17.99
C GLN A 224 -16.32 11.44 -17.86
N SER A 225 -16.37 10.36 -17.09
CA SER A 225 -17.56 9.53 -16.91
C SER A 225 -18.65 10.16 -16.03
N GLN A 226 -18.34 11.23 -15.28
CA GLN A 226 -19.25 11.83 -14.30
C GLN A 226 -20.07 13.02 -14.83
N GLY A 227 -19.99 13.32 -16.13
CA GLY A 227 -20.78 14.39 -16.77
C GLY A 227 -22.30 14.19 -16.75
N THR A 228 -22.81 13.06 -16.26
CA THR A 228 -24.22 12.64 -16.40
C THR A 228 -24.88 12.10 -15.10
N GLY A 229 -24.20 12.11 -13.94
CA GLY A 229 -24.69 11.46 -12.70
C GLY A 229 -24.61 12.30 -11.42
N ARG A 230 -25.57 12.10 -10.50
CA ARG A 230 -25.91 12.93 -9.32
C ARG A 230 -24.95 12.89 -8.10
N ASN A 231 -23.76 12.30 -8.20
CA ASN A 231 -22.80 12.22 -7.08
C ASN A 231 -21.51 12.97 -7.44
N SER A 232 -21.36 14.21 -6.98
CA SER A 232 -20.27 15.09 -7.41
C SER A 232 -18.96 14.76 -6.69
N VAL A 233 -17.94 14.35 -7.46
CA VAL A 233 -16.52 14.41 -7.07
C VAL A 233 -16.20 15.79 -6.51
N SER A 234 -15.45 15.87 -5.42
CA SER A 234 -15.10 17.15 -4.82
C SER A 234 -14.34 18.04 -5.80
N ASN A 235 -14.52 19.37 -5.69
CA ASN A 235 -13.81 20.32 -6.55
C ASN A 235 -12.29 20.21 -6.37
N HIS A 236 -11.85 19.98 -5.14
CA HIS A 236 -10.44 19.76 -4.81
C HIS A 236 -9.86 18.56 -5.59
N THR A 237 -10.56 17.43 -5.61
CA THR A 237 -10.10 16.25 -6.36
C THR A 237 -10.02 16.51 -7.87
N LYS A 238 -10.95 17.30 -8.43
CA LYS A 238 -10.90 17.70 -9.85
C LYS A 238 -9.68 18.59 -10.15
N GLU A 239 -9.37 19.52 -9.26
CA GLU A 239 -8.20 20.39 -9.38
C GLU A 239 -6.90 19.57 -9.36
N LEU A 240 -6.76 18.64 -8.41
CA LEU A 240 -5.60 17.76 -8.29
C LEU A 240 -5.37 16.91 -9.57
N ILE A 241 -6.43 16.32 -10.13
CA ILE A 241 -6.32 15.56 -11.39
C ILE A 241 -5.98 16.50 -12.55
N GLY A 242 -6.55 17.71 -12.59
CA GLY A 242 -6.21 18.73 -13.58
C GLY A 242 -4.73 19.11 -13.55
N GLU A 243 -4.15 19.31 -12.37
CA GLU A 243 -2.72 19.57 -12.19
C GLU A 243 -1.85 18.40 -12.68
N LEU A 244 -2.24 17.16 -12.38
CA LEU A 244 -1.55 15.97 -12.87
C LEU A 244 -1.56 15.89 -14.41
N LEU A 245 -2.70 16.18 -15.05
CA LEU A 245 -2.84 16.19 -16.51
C LEU A 245 -2.00 17.30 -17.15
N ASN A 246 -1.98 18.50 -16.55
CA ASN A 246 -1.13 19.60 -16.96
C ASN A 246 0.36 19.22 -16.87
N SER A 247 0.75 18.54 -15.80
CA SER A 247 2.11 18.01 -15.61
C SER A 247 2.50 16.99 -16.69
N LYS A 248 1.59 16.06 -17.03
CA LYS A 248 1.79 15.10 -18.14
C LYS A 248 1.84 15.80 -19.50
N GLN A 249 1.06 16.85 -19.71
CA GLN A 249 1.13 17.66 -20.93
C GLN A 249 2.48 18.36 -21.01
N ARG A 250 2.91 19.08 -19.97
CA ARG A 250 4.23 19.71 -19.87
C ARG A 250 5.37 18.74 -20.21
N MET A 251 5.32 17.53 -19.65
CA MET A 251 6.24 16.44 -19.97
C MET A 251 6.33 16.16 -21.47
N LYS A 252 5.20 16.15 -22.20
CA LYS A 252 5.15 15.97 -23.66
C LYS A 252 5.76 17.16 -24.41
N TRP A 253 5.44 18.39 -24.02
CA TRP A 253 6.01 19.60 -24.61
C TRP A 253 7.53 19.65 -24.44
N GLU A 254 8.04 19.36 -23.24
CA GLU A 254 9.48 19.31 -22.95
C GLU A 254 10.21 18.21 -23.74
N LYS A 255 9.52 17.18 -24.25
CA LYS A 255 10.17 16.18 -25.13
C LYS A 255 10.64 16.76 -26.45
N ASN A 256 9.93 17.78 -26.94
CA ASN A 256 10.15 18.42 -28.25
C ASN A 256 10.95 19.73 -28.12
N MET A 257 11.34 20.11 -26.90
CA MET A 257 12.10 21.33 -26.63
C MET A 257 13.58 21.16 -27.01
N PRO A 258 14.25 22.22 -27.53
CA PRO A 258 15.69 22.23 -27.76
C PRO A 258 16.48 21.87 -26.50
N LYS A 259 17.63 21.22 -26.66
CA LYS A 259 18.46 20.78 -25.53
C LYS A 259 19.04 21.97 -24.77
N GLU A 260 19.37 23.04 -25.48
CA GLU A 260 19.90 24.29 -24.93
C GLU A 260 18.90 24.92 -23.95
N ASP A 261 17.63 25.00 -24.34
CA ASP A 261 16.56 25.53 -23.48
C ASP A 261 16.34 24.67 -22.23
N LEU A 262 16.44 23.34 -22.38
CA LEU A 262 16.38 22.42 -21.25
C LEU A 262 17.55 22.63 -20.28
N HIS A 263 18.75 22.88 -20.79
CA HIS A 263 19.91 23.21 -19.97
C HIS A 263 19.75 24.56 -19.26
N ILE A 264 19.18 25.57 -19.94
CA ILE A 264 18.87 26.87 -19.33
C ILE A 264 17.88 26.70 -18.17
N LYS A 265 16.79 25.94 -18.39
CA LYS A 265 15.83 25.61 -17.33
C LYS A 265 16.46 24.85 -16.16
N GLN A 266 17.35 23.89 -16.45
CA GLN A 266 18.04 23.15 -15.42
C GLN A 266 19.00 24.04 -14.61
N ALA A 267 19.71 24.96 -15.27
CA ALA A 267 20.57 25.93 -14.61
C ALA A 267 19.77 26.91 -13.74
N ALA A 268 18.65 27.44 -14.25
CA ALA A 268 17.75 28.29 -13.49
C ALA A 268 17.19 27.57 -12.25
N ALA A 269 16.73 26.32 -12.39
CA ALA A 269 16.27 25.51 -11.27
C ALA A 269 17.39 25.26 -10.24
N LEU A 270 18.64 25.11 -10.68
CA LEU A 270 19.80 24.95 -9.79
C LEU A 270 20.06 26.22 -8.97
N VAL A 271 19.99 27.41 -9.59
CA VAL A 271 20.16 28.70 -8.89
C VAL A 271 19.09 28.85 -7.81
N VAL A 272 17.81 28.65 -8.16
CA VAL A 272 16.69 28.76 -7.21
C VAL A 272 16.80 27.71 -6.09
N LYS A 273 17.29 26.49 -6.39
CA LYS A 273 17.58 25.49 -5.36
C LYS A 273 18.64 25.98 -4.36
N LEU A 274 19.69 26.63 -4.83
CA LEU A 274 20.76 27.14 -3.96
C LEU A 274 20.24 28.28 -3.07
N GLU A 275 19.36 29.14 -3.58
CA GLU A 275 18.63 30.12 -2.75
C GLU A 275 17.79 29.42 -1.67
N GLY A 276 17.05 28.38 -2.03
CA GLY A 276 16.29 27.56 -1.08
C GLY A 276 17.18 26.93 0.00
N ASN A 277 18.36 26.43 -0.37
CA ASN A 277 19.34 25.90 0.59
C ASN A 277 19.84 27.01 1.55
N SER A 278 20.10 28.22 1.04
CA SER A 278 20.54 29.36 1.86
C SER A 278 19.45 29.78 2.87
N LEU A 279 18.19 29.85 2.42
CA LEU A 279 17.05 30.12 3.30
C LEU A 279 16.87 29.02 4.35
N PHE A 280 17.05 27.76 3.97
CA PHE A 280 16.98 26.63 4.89
C PHE A 280 18.07 26.73 5.97
N SER A 281 19.31 26.99 5.58
CA SER A 281 20.44 27.16 6.50
C SER A 281 20.32 28.36 7.42
N SER A 282 19.62 29.42 7.00
CA SER A 282 19.34 30.60 7.84
C SER A 282 18.08 30.44 8.71
N GLY A 283 17.42 29.28 8.68
CA GLY A 283 16.25 28.98 9.51
C GLY A 283 14.92 29.48 8.93
N ASN A 284 14.90 30.11 7.76
CA ASN A 284 13.67 30.50 7.08
C ASN A 284 13.08 29.29 6.31
N ILE A 285 12.44 28.38 7.04
CA ILE A 285 11.93 27.12 6.50
C ILE A 285 10.80 27.33 5.49
N SER A 286 9.88 28.28 5.75
CA SER A 286 8.79 28.59 4.83
C SER A 286 9.31 29.17 3.51
N GLY A 287 10.30 30.07 3.58
CA GLY A 287 10.96 30.63 2.40
C GLY A 287 11.69 29.54 1.59
N ALA A 288 12.37 28.62 2.27
CA ALA A 288 13.02 27.48 1.64
C ALA A 288 12.02 26.58 0.90
N ALA A 289 10.88 26.24 1.52
CA ALA A 289 9.82 25.45 0.90
C ALA A 289 9.26 26.12 -0.37
N SER A 290 9.04 27.44 -0.32
CA SER A 290 8.62 28.23 -1.48
C SER A 290 9.64 28.17 -2.61
N LYS A 291 10.93 28.35 -2.29
CA LYS A 291 12.01 28.29 -3.28
C LYS A 291 12.19 26.89 -3.89
N TYR A 292 12.05 25.82 -3.12
CA TYR A 292 12.06 24.48 -3.69
C TYR A 292 10.86 24.22 -4.61
N SER A 293 9.70 24.80 -4.32
CA SER A 293 8.51 24.74 -5.19
C SER A 293 8.74 25.48 -6.52
N GLU A 294 9.34 26.67 -6.46
CA GLU A 294 9.78 27.42 -7.64
C GLU A 294 10.82 26.64 -8.45
N ALA A 295 11.82 26.05 -7.78
CA ALA A 295 12.82 25.22 -8.46
C ALA A 295 12.18 23.99 -9.13
N LEU A 296 11.18 23.35 -8.53
CA LEU A 296 10.43 22.24 -9.13
C LEU A 296 9.60 22.68 -10.35
N SER A 297 9.07 23.91 -10.33
CA SER A 297 8.32 24.48 -11.45
C SER A 297 9.24 24.85 -12.62
N LEU A 298 10.51 25.16 -12.39
CA LEU A 298 11.51 25.41 -13.44
C LEU A 298 12.18 24.12 -13.93
N CYS A 299 12.43 23.18 -13.02
CA CYS A 299 13.19 21.97 -13.30
C CYS A 299 12.52 21.11 -14.38
N PRO A 300 13.23 20.75 -15.47
CA PRO A 300 12.69 19.86 -16.48
C PRO A 300 12.19 18.55 -15.88
N MET A 301 11.05 18.06 -16.36
CA MET A 301 10.40 16.85 -15.84
C MET A 301 11.26 15.59 -16.07
N ARG A 302 12.16 15.62 -17.05
CA ARG A 302 13.15 14.55 -17.33
C ARG A 302 14.35 14.57 -16.38
N SER A 303 14.63 15.68 -15.69
CA SER A 303 15.74 15.85 -14.75
C SER A 303 15.43 15.20 -13.40
N LYS A 304 15.24 13.88 -13.43
CA LYS A 304 14.74 13.09 -12.28
C LYS A 304 15.64 13.23 -11.06
N LYS A 305 16.96 13.21 -11.22
CA LYS A 305 17.91 13.28 -10.10
C LYS A 305 17.74 14.58 -9.32
N GLU A 306 17.62 15.69 -10.03
CA GLU A 306 17.41 17.02 -9.46
C GLU A 306 16.05 17.11 -8.77
N ARG A 307 14.98 16.63 -9.43
CA ARG A 307 13.63 16.60 -8.85
C ARG A 307 13.56 15.77 -7.57
N VAL A 308 14.21 14.61 -7.51
CA VAL A 308 14.31 13.79 -6.28
C VAL A 308 14.87 14.60 -5.12
N VAL A 309 15.97 15.34 -5.34
CA VAL A 309 16.58 16.18 -4.31
C VAL A 309 15.64 17.31 -3.87
N LEU A 310 15.01 17.98 -4.84
CA LEU A 310 14.08 19.09 -4.57
C LEU A 310 12.87 18.64 -3.74
N TYR A 311 12.19 17.58 -4.17
CA TYR A 311 11.08 16.99 -3.41
C TYR A 311 11.54 16.54 -2.02
N SER A 312 12.67 15.85 -1.91
CA SER A 312 13.16 15.40 -0.61
C SER A 312 13.47 16.58 0.33
N ASN A 313 14.09 17.66 -0.17
CA ASN A 313 14.38 18.85 0.62
C ASN A 313 13.11 19.62 1.01
N ARG A 314 12.11 19.70 0.12
CA ARG A 314 10.82 20.31 0.44
C ARG A 314 10.03 19.48 1.45
N ALA A 315 10.08 18.14 1.38
CA ALA A 315 9.55 17.26 2.42
C ALA A 315 10.16 17.55 3.80
N GLN A 316 11.48 17.81 3.88
CA GLN A 316 12.12 18.22 5.13
C GLN A 316 11.55 19.53 5.67
N CYS A 317 11.27 20.49 4.80
CA CYS A 317 10.68 21.76 5.20
C CYS A 317 9.27 21.53 5.75
N HIS A 318 8.46 20.71 5.08
CA HIS A 318 7.12 20.35 5.54
C HIS A 318 7.12 19.65 6.91
N LEU A 319 8.09 18.75 7.17
CA LEU A 319 8.26 18.15 8.50
C LEU A 319 8.53 19.21 9.58
N LEU A 320 9.47 20.13 9.32
CA LEU A 320 9.81 21.20 10.27
C LEU A 320 8.64 22.19 10.47
N LEU A 321 7.78 22.34 9.47
CA LEU A 321 6.57 23.16 9.53
C LEU A 321 5.34 22.42 10.11
N GLN A 322 5.51 21.20 10.62
CA GLN A 322 4.42 20.38 11.16
C GLN A 322 3.31 20.07 10.14
N GLN A 323 3.70 19.83 8.87
CA GLN A 323 2.81 19.51 7.76
C GLN A 323 3.07 18.07 7.26
N PRO A 324 2.68 17.04 8.04
CA PRO A 324 3.05 15.66 7.74
C PRO A 324 2.48 15.15 6.41
N SER A 325 1.24 15.47 6.05
CA SER A 325 0.63 15.02 4.79
C SER A 325 1.39 15.54 3.56
N ALA A 326 1.81 16.81 3.57
CA ALA A 326 2.63 17.38 2.49
C ALA A 326 4.03 16.76 2.45
N ALA A 327 4.62 16.45 3.60
CA ALA A 327 5.89 15.75 3.68
C ALA A 327 5.82 14.32 3.11
N ILE A 328 4.71 13.60 3.36
CA ILE A 328 4.47 12.26 2.79
C ILE A 328 4.38 12.34 1.27
N SER A 329 3.58 13.26 0.75
CA SER A 329 3.42 13.44 -0.71
C SER A 329 4.75 13.73 -1.39
N ASP A 330 5.51 14.71 -0.89
CA ASP A 330 6.83 15.05 -1.45
C ASP A 330 7.83 13.90 -1.34
N ALA A 331 7.87 13.21 -0.21
CA ALA A 331 8.76 12.07 -0.04
C ALA A 331 8.39 10.92 -0.99
N THR A 332 7.10 10.66 -1.21
CA THR A 332 6.60 9.66 -2.15
C THR A 332 6.95 10.04 -3.59
N HIS A 333 6.76 11.29 -4.02
CA HIS A 333 7.23 11.76 -5.32
C HIS A 333 8.74 11.52 -5.53
N ALA A 334 9.56 11.86 -4.53
CA ALA A 334 10.99 11.61 -4.59
C ALA A 334 11.32 10.12 -4.73
N LEU A 335 10.61 9.23 -4.04
CA LEU A 335 10.80 7.79 -4.12
C LEU A 335 10.34 7.19 -5.45
N CYS A 336 9.27 7.74 -6.03
CA CYS A 336 8.76 7.36 -7.35
C CYS A 336 9.71 7.75 -8.49
N LEU A 337 10.41 8.87 -8.33
CA LEU A 337 11.35 9.38 -9.33
C LEU A 337 12.74 8.75 -9.24
N HIS A 338 13.15 8.30 -8.06
CA HIS A 338 14.45 7.71 -7.82
C HIS A 338 14.66 6.41 -8.63
N ASN A 339 15.90 6.14 -9.00
CA ASN A 339 16.29 4.90 -9.67
C ASN A 339 17.54 4.33 -8.98
N PRO A 340 17.46 3.13 -8.38
CA PRO A 340 16.31 2.21 -8.32
C PRO A 340 15.13 2.75 -7.50
N LEU A 341 13.91 2.39 -7.88
CA LEU A 341 12.66 2.84 -7.22
C LEU A 341 12.71 2.59 -5.70
N ASN A 342 12.10 3.47 -4.90
CA ASN A 342 11.94 3.28 -3.46
C ASN A 342 13.26 3.17 -2.66
N ARG A 343 14.42 3.56 -3.21
CA ARG A 343 15.73 3.43 -2.55
C ARG A 343 16.39 4.74 -2.09
N HIS A 344 15.67 5.86 -2.09
CA HIS A 344 16.22 7.12 -1.61
C HIS A 344 16.12 7.23 -0.09
N ALA A 345 17.20 6.88 0.63
CA ALA A 345 17.23 6.76 2.08
C ALA A 345 16.68 7.98 2.84
N LYS A 346 17.04 9.21 2.43
CA LYS A 346 16.54 10.44 3.08
C LYS A 346 15.03 10.58 2.95
N SER A 347 14.47 10.27 1.78
CA SER A 347 13.02 10.36 1.57
C SER A 347 12.27 9.27 2.34
N LEU A 348 12.82 8.04 2.43
CA LEU A 348 12.25 6.98 3.27
C LEU A 348 12.16 7.42 4.73
N TRP A 349 13.25 7.95 5.27
CA TRP A 349 13.31 8.41 6.66
C TRP A 349 12.36 9.58 6.93
N ARG A 350 12.32 10.58 6.04
CA ARG A 350 11.40 11.72 6.13
C ARG A 350 9.94 11.27 6.08
N ARG A 351 9.60 10.31 5.23
CA ARG A 351 8.23 9.78 5.16
C ARG A 351 7.86 8.99 6.41
N ALA A 352 8.78 8.20 6.95
CA ALA A 352 8.58 7.49 8.21
C ALA A 352 8.30 8.46 9.37
N GLN A 353 9.04 9.57 9.47
CA GLN A 353 8.76 10.62 10.44
C GLN A 353 7.39 11.26 10.28
N ALA A 354 6.99 11.53 9.03
CA ALA A 354 5.69 12.11 8.78
C ALA A 354 4.53 11.18 9.16
N TYR A 355 4.69 9.86 8.97
CA TYR A 355 3.72 8.86 9.43
C TYR A 355 3.69 8.77 10.97
N ASP A 356 4.85 8.80 11.62
CA ASP A 356 4.95 8.84 13.10
C ASP A 356 4.19 10.05 13.68
N MET A 357 4.30 11.22 13.03
CA MET A 357 3.53 12.42 13.40
C MET A 357 2.02 12.28 13.22
N LEU A 358 1.56 11.42 12.31
CA LEU A 358 0.14 11.10 12.11
C LEU A 358 -0.35 9.98 13.03
N GLY A 359 0.54 9.31 13.77
CA GLY A 359 0.23 8.13 14.58
C GLY A 359 -0.20 6.93 13.75
N SER A 360 0.32 6.81 12.52
CA SER A 360 -0.05 5.80 11.52
C SER A 360 1.05 4.80 11.22
#